data_AF-A0A5A7V0U3-F1
#
_entry.id   AF-A0A5A7V0U3-F1
#
_cell.length_a   1.000
_cell.length_b   1.000
_cell.length_c   1.000
_cell.angle_alpha   90.00
_cell.angle_beta   90.00
_cell.angle_gamma   90.00
#
_symmetry.space_group_name_H-M   'P 1'
#
loop_
_entity.id
_entity.type
_entity.pdbx_description
1 polymer ?
#
loop_
_entity_poly.entity_id
_entity_poly.type
_entity_poly.pdbx_seq_one_letter_code
_entity_poly.pdbx_strand_id
1 'polypeptide(L)'
;MNFTYMGRSFDDLSNGDSSGAFSDCNSDRSGEFPTGSSQSRRLLIACASDNSDELIRHLVLDLESCSIEEQKQAAMEIRLLAKNKPENRLKIAKAGAVRPLISLISCTDPQLQEYGVTAILNLSLCDENKELIAASGAIKPLVRALMSGTPTAKENAACALLRLSQMEENKIAIGRSGAIPLLVNLLESGGFRGKKDASTALYSLCSVKENKIRAVKAGIMRPLVELMADFGSNMVDKSAFVLSVLVSMPEARTALVEEGGIPVLVELVEDGTQRQKEIAAVILLQICEDSVLYRTMVAREGAIPPLVALSQSGTNRAKQKVRIPGRNLRQLFSGRPIGTTDVAFHFLFLI
;
A
#
# COMPACT_ATOMS: atom_id res chain seq x y z
N MET A 1 25.74 -15.22 -23.06
CA MET A 1 25.23 -15.20 -24.44
C MET A 1 23.93 -14.42 -24.42
N ASN A 2 23.93 -13.19 -24.95
CA ASN A 2 22.78 -12.29 -24.97
C ASN A 2 22.01 -12.45 -26.28
N PHE A 3 20.70 -12.69 -26.20
CA PHE A 3 19.81 -12.67 -27.36
C PHE A 3 19.01 -11.37 -27.38
N THR A 4 19.34 -10.51 -28.33
CA THR A 4 18.58 -9.31 -28.70
C THR A 4 17.77 -9.60 -29.96
N TYR A 5 16.46 -9.38 -29.91
CA TYR A 5 15.61 -9.36 -31.11
C TYR A 5 14.62 -8.17 -31.01
N MET A 6 14.71 -7.24 -31.95
CA MET A 6 13.94 -5.98 -32.03
C MET A 6 14.16 -4.97 -30.89
N GLY A 7 15.41 -4.80 -30.46
CA GLY A 7 15.90 -3.51 -29.94
C GLY A 7 15.24 -2.94 -28.68
N ARG A 8 14.62 -3.75 -27.80
CA ARG A 8 14.17 -3.31 -26.47
C ARG A 8 14.61 -4.27 -25.37
N SER A 9 15.29 -3.72 -24.36
CA SER A 9 15.60 -4.38 -23.09
C SER A 9 14.34 -4.46 -22.22
N PHE A 10 14.17 -5.54 -21.47
CA PHE A 10 12.98 -5.87 -20.69
C PHE A 10 12.99 -5.30 -19.26
N ASP A 11 13.55 -4.11 -19.06
CA ASP A 11 13.71 -3.51 -17.71
C ASP A 11 12.91 -2.21 -17.48
N ASP A 12 12.07 -1.77 -18.42
CA ASP A 12 11.53 -0.39 -18.39
C ASP A 12 10.01 -0.28 -18.12
N LEU A 13 9.43 -1.23 -17.38
CA LEU A 13 7.97 -1.27 -17.10
C LEU A 13 7.56 -0.90 -15.66
N SER A 14 8.43 -0.28 -14.86
CA SER A 14 8.12 0.01 -13.45
C SER A 14 8.01 1.48 -13.07
N ASN A 15 7.95 2.45 -13.99
CA ASN A 15 7.84 3.86 -13.62
C ASN A 15 6.82 4.63 -14.46
N GLY A 16 5.70 4.99 -13.82
CA GLY A 16 4.75 6.00 -14.32
C GLY A 16 3.29 5.68 -14.03
N ASP A 17 2.65 6.50 -13.18
CA ASP A 17 1.19 6.59 -12.94
C ASP A 17 0.52 5.66 -11.89
N SER A 18 1.22 5.28 -10.83
CA SER A 18 0.60 4.71 -9.60
C SER A 18 0.18 5.78 -8.57
N SER A 19 0.38 7.08 -8.85
CA SER A 19 0.26 8.15 -7.86
C SER A 19 -1.19 8.48 -7.45
N GLY A 20 -2.18 8.44 -8.33
CA GLY A 20 -3.49 9.04 -8.04
C GLY A 20 -4.40 8.33 -7.02
N ALA A 21 -4.24 7.02 -6.74
CA ALA A 21 -5.07 6.34 -5.71
C ALA A 21 -4.46 6.38 -4.30
N PHE A 22 -3.15 6.61 -4.24
CA PHE A 22 -2.32 6.45 -3.05
C PHE A 22 -1.52 7.73 -2.69
N SER A 23 -1.66 8.81 -3.48
CA SER A 23 -0.95 10.09 -3.31
C SER A 23 -1.17 10.74 -1.95
N ASP A 24 -2.32 10.50 -1.33
CA ASP A 24 -2.78 11.31 -0.20
C ASP A 24 -2.36 10.73 1.16
N CYS A 25 -1.36 9.86 1.22
CA CYS A 25 -0.81 9.35 2.48
C CYS A 25 0.13 10.37 3.17
N ASN A 26 -0.28 11.64 3.18
CA ASN A 26 0.34 12.70 3.99
C ASN A 26 -0.38 12.75 5.34
N SER A 27 0.36 12.41 6.39
CA SER A 27 -0.11 12.21 7.77
C SER A 27 -0.39 13.52 8.51
N ASP A 28 -1.26 14.38 7.97
CA ASP A 28 -1.49 15.71 8.56
C ASP A 28 -2.18 15.64 9.94
N ARG A 29 -2.92 14.57 10.22
CA ARG A 29 -3.60 14.33 11.51
C ARG A 29 -2.86 13.36 12.44
N SER A 30 -1.55 13.53 12.59
CA SER A 30 -0.81 12.99 13.74
C SER A 30 -1.26 13.69 15.04
N GLY A 31 -2.45 13.32 15.56
CA GLY A 31 -3.01 13.72 16.85
C GLY A 31 -3.32 15.22 17.01
N GLU A 32 -4.59 15.57 17.27
CA GLU A 32 -4.92 16.86 17.88
C GLU A 32 -4.58 16.77 19.39
N PHE A 33 -3.81 17.74 19.91
CA PHE A 33 -3.38 17.76 21.30
C PHE A 33 -4.21 18.76 22.12
N PRO A 34 -4.51 18.48 23.41
CA PRO A 34 -5.08 19.47 24.31
C PRO A 34 -4.16 20.69 24.42
N THR A 35 -4.70 21.86 24.10
CA THR A 35 -4.01 23.15 24.08
C THR A 35 -3.85 23.70 25.50
N GLY A 36 -2.95 23.10 26.31
CA GLY A 36 -2.63 23.60 27.66
C GLY A 36 -1.30 24.36 27.77
N SER A 37 -0.34 24.12 26.86
CA SER A 37 1.02 24.67 26.93
C SER A 37 1.53 25.27 25.61
N SER A 38 0.62 25.45 24.65
CA SER A 38 0.94 25.61 23.22
C SER A 38 1.54 26.96 22.81
N GLN A 39 1.48 28.00 23.65
CA GLN A 39 2.06 29.31 23.33
C GLN A 39 3.55 29.37 23.67
N SER A 40 3.96 28.88 24.84
CA SER A 40 5.37 28.89 25.26
C SER A 40 6.26 27.95 24.43
N ARG A 41 5.72 26.80 23.97
CA ARG A 41 6.46 25.85 23.09
C ARG A 41 6.60 26.33 21.64
N ARG A 42 5.63 27.08 21.12
CA ARG A 42 5.73 27.68 19.78
C ARG A 42 6.82 28.77 19.73
N LEU A 43 7.04 29.50 20.82
CA LEU A 43 8.11 30.49 20.94
C LEU A 43 9.50 29.85 20.94
N LEU A 44 9.71 28.73 21.64
CA LEU A 44 10.98 27.97 21.60
C LEU A 44 11.33 27.46 20.20
N ILE A 45 10.34 26.96 19.45
CA ILE A 45 10.53 26.49 18.07
C ILE A 45 10.76 27.66 17.10
N ALA A 46 10.18 28.84 17.38
CA ALA A 46 10.40 30.06 16.59
C ALA A 46 11.80 30.67 16.79
N CYS A 47 12.40 30.53 17.98
CA CYS A 47 13.78 30.96 18.27
C CYS A 47 14.86 29.97 17.79
N ALA A 48 14.47 28.79 17.30
CA ALA A 48 15.39 27.70 16.96
C ALA A 48 15.95 27.72 15.52
N SER A 49 15.82 28.82 14.75
CA SER A 49 16.49 28.88 13.44
C SER A 49 18.01 28.74 13.56
N ASP A 50 18.58 29.30 14.63
CA ASP A 50 20.04 29.38 14.78
C ASP A 50 20.63 28.26 15.66
N ASN A 51 19.82 27.62 16.53
CA ASN A 51 20.24 26.59 17.49
C ASN A 51 19.54 25.22 17.34
N SER A 52 18.90 24.94 16.20
CA SER A 52 18.17 23.68 15.99
C SER A 52 19.03 22.42 16.19
N ASP A 53 20.31 22.45 15.81
CA ASP A 53 21.19 21.29 15.90
C ASP A 53 21.54 20.94 17.34
N GLU A 54 21.76 21.94 18.21
CA GLU A 54 22.09 21.71 19.62
C GLU A 54 20.89 21.20 20.40
N LEU A 55 19.71 21.77 20.13
CA LEU A 55 18.45 21.25 20.67
C LEU A 55 18.24 19.78 20.26
N ILE A 56 18.47 19.44 18.99
CA ILE A 56 18.34 18.06 18.53
C ILE A 56 19.29 17.13 19.30
N ARG A 57 20.56 17.52 19.51
CA ARG A 57 21.51 16.71 20.29
C ARG A 57 21.04 16.49 21.72
N HIS A 58 20.59 17.54 22.41
CA HIS A 58 20.05 17.44 23.76
C HIS A 58 18.84 16.48 23.81
N LEU A 59 17.89 16.64 22.90
CA LEU A 59 16.70 15.79 22.85
C LEU A 59 17.06 14.32 22.58
N VAL A 60 18.10 14.05 21.77
CA VAL A 60 18.56 12.67 21.54
C VAL A 60 19.13 12.04 22.82
N LEU A 61 19.86 12.80 23.63
CA LEU A 61 20.36 12.33 24.93
C LEU A 61 19.19 12.04 25.89
N ASP A 62 18.19 12.90 25.92
CA ASP A 62 17.01 12.74 26.79
C ASP A 62 16.17 11.50 26.45
N LEU A 63 16.22 10.99 25.22
CA LEU A 63 15.56 9.72 24.83
C LEU A 63 16.11 8.51 25.60
N GLU A 64 17.33 8.60 26.11
CA GLU A 64 18.00 7.55 26.89
C GLU A 64 18.03 7.85 28.39
N SER A 65 17.31 8.89 28.84
CA SER A 65 17.19 9.24 30.26
C SER A 65 16.58 8.08 31.08
N CYS A 66 16.90 8.03 32.38
CA CYS A 66 16.25 7.12 33.33
C CYS A 66 14.80 7.54 33.66
N SER A 67 14.39 8.76 33.30
CA SER A 67 13.05 9.29 33.55
C SER A 67 12.12 9.06 32.35
N ILE A 68 11.04 8.30 32.56
CA ILE A 68 9.99 8.08 31.54
C ILE A 68 9.39 9.41 31.07
N GLU A 69 9.23 10.39 31.96
CA GLU A 69 8.65 11.69 31.61
C GLU A 69 9.60 12.52 30.73
N GLU A 70 10.91 12.44 30.96
CA GLU A 70 11.92 13.07 30.09
C GLU A 70 11.95 12.40 28.72
N GLN A 71 11.92 11.06 28.67
CA GLN A 71 11.82 10.32 27.41
C GLN A 71 10.56 10.69 26.62
N LYS A 72 9.40 10.80 27.29
CA LYS A 72 8.14 11.21 26.67
C LYS A 72 8.23 12.62 26.10
N GLN A 73 8.78 13.55 26.89
CA GLN A 73 8.93 14.93 26.48
C GLN A 73 9.87 15.07 25.28
N ALA A 74 11.00 14.36 25.30
CA ALA A 74 11.97 14.33 24.21
C ALA A 74 11.41 13.72 22.93
N ALA A 75 10.77 12.56 23.02
CA ALA A 75 10.16 11.90 21.87
C ALA A 75 9.03 12.74 21.25
N MET A 76 8.24 13.43 22.08
CA MET A 76 7.21 14.34 21.60
C MET A 76 7.80 15.56 20.89
N GLU A 77 8.87 16.17 21.39
CA GLU A 77 9.53 17.30 20.72
C GLU A 77 10.19 16.89 19.40
N ILE A 78 10.88 15.75 19.38
CA ILE A 78 11.46 15.18 18.15
C ILE A 78 10.37 14.94 17.09
N ARG A 79 9.21 14.40 17.49
CA ARG A 79 8.07 14.23 16.58
C ARG A 79 7.63 15.56 15.95
N LEU A 80 7.52 16.63 16.75
CA LEU A 80 7.10 17.95 16.29
C LEU A 80 8.15 18.58 15.36
N LEU A 81 9.44 18.47 15.71
CA LEU A 81 10.54 18.96 14.88
C LEU A 81 10.58 18.26 13.50
N ALA A 82 10.42 16.94 13.48
CA ALA A 82 10.40 16.14 12.26
C ALA A 82 9.13 16.36 11.40
N LYS A 83 7.98 16.64 12.03
CA LYS A 83 6.72 16.96 11.34
C LYS A 83 6.80 18.31 10.63
N ASN A 84 7.26 19.34 11.34
CA ASN A 84 7.13 20.73 10.89
C ASN A 84 8.17 21.15 9.85
N LYS A 85 9.38 20.58 9.88
CA LYS A 85 10.47 20.93 8.94
C LYS A 85 11.09 19.67 8.34
N PRO A 86 11.00 19.44 7.02
CA PRO A 86 11.62 18.28 6.36
C PRO A 86 13.13 18.17 6.63
N GLU A 87 13.85 19.28 6.64
CA GLU A 87 15.30 19.34 6.93
C GLU A 87 15.67 18.75 8.30
N ASN A 88 14.80 18.89 9.30
CA ASN A 88 15.05 18.34 10.63
C ASN A 88 15.06 16.81 10.63
N ARG A 89 14.34 16.16 9.70
CA ARG A 89 14.28 14.69 9.64
C ARG A 89 15.66 14.09 9.44
N LEU A 90 16.43 14.66 8.52
CA LEU A 90 17.80 14.22 8.25
C LEU A 90 18.73 14.57 9.41
N LYS A 91 18.61 15.77 9.98
CA LYS A 91 19.42 16.21 11.14
C LYS A 91 19.22 15.32 12.37
N ILE A 92 17.97 15.01 12.72
CA ILE A 92 17.60 14.15 13.84
C ILE A 92 18.18 12.74 13.64
N ALA A 93 18.08 12.18 12.44
CA ALA A 93 18.64 10.87 12.14
C ALA A 93 20.18 10.88 12.24
N LYS A 94 20.85 11.90 11.69
CA LYS A 94 22.31 12.09 11.79
C LYS A 94 22.80 12.30 13.22
N ALA A 95 21.97 12.89 14.09
CA ALA A 95 22.26 13.06 15.51
C ALA A 95 22.15 11.75 16.31
N GLY A 96 21.77 10.63 15.69
CA GLY A 96 21.74 9.32 16.34
C GLY A 96 20.39 8.91 16.94
N ALA A 97 19.31 9.68 16.70
CA ALA A 97 18.01 9.44 17.33
C ALA A 97 17.36 8.08 16.99
N VAL A 98 17.73 7.46 15.87
CA VAL A 98 17.02 6.28 15.33
C VAL A 98 17.00 5.12 16.32
N ARG A 99 18.13 4.75 16.93
CA ARG A 99 18.20 3.61 17.86
C ARG A 99 17.45 3.87 19.17
N PRO A 100 17.62 5.01 19.86
CA PRO A 100 16.80 5.33 21.03
C PRO A 100 15.30 5.31 20.72
N LEU A 101 14.87 5.88 19.59
CA LEU A 101 13.45 5.85 19.18
C LEU A 101 12.93 4.42 18.94
N ILE A 102 13.74 3.53 18.35
CA ILE A 102 13.39 2.11 18.19
C ILE A 102 13.26 1.41 19.56
N SER A 103 14.10 1.78 20.54
CA SER A 103 13.99 1.28 21.91
C SER A 103 12.63 1.65 22.51
N LEU A 104 12.19 2.90 22.34
CA LEU A 104 10.88 3.37 22.83
C LEU A 104 9.70 2.59 22.23
N ILE A 105 9.77 2.17 20.97
CA ILE A 105 8.73 1.33 20.34
C ILE A 105 8.56 -0.01 21.09
N SER A 106 9.64 -0.51 21.70
CA SER A 106 9.63 -1.77 22.45
C SER A 106 9.20 -1.64 23.91
N CYS A 107 8.99 -0.42 24.40
CA CYS A 107 8.51 -0.17 25.76
C CYS A 107 7.05 -0.62 25.95
N THR A 108 6.70 -0.95 27.19
CA THR A 108 5.34 -1.34 27.59
C THR A 108 4.44 -0.13 27.84
N ASP A 109 4.99 1.06 28.09
CA ASP A 109 4.23 2.30 28.20
C ASP A 109 3.60 2.65 26.83
N PRO A 110 2.27 2.69 26.71
CA PRO A 110 1.61 2.87 25.42
C PRO A 110 1.93 4.22 24.76
N GLN A 111 2.16 5.26 25.55
CA GLN A 111 2.42 6.60 25.06
C GLN A 111 3.84 6.71 24.50
N LEU A 112 4.84 6.16 25.20
CA LEU A 112 6.21 6.05 24.70
C LEU A 112 6.28 5.22 23.42
N GLN A 113 5.59 4.08 23.36
CA GLN A 113 5.53 3.28 22.15
C GLN A 113 4.93 4.08 21.00
N GLU A 114 3.77 4.74 21.21
CA GLU A 114 3.15 5.57 20.17
C GLU A 114 4.06 6.72 19.74
N TYR A 115 4.77 7.35 20.67
CA TYR A 115 5.71 8.44 20.37
C TYR A 115 6.90 7.94 19.56
N GLY A 116 7.50 6.82 19.92
CA GLY A 116 8.57 6.17 19.17
C GLY A 116 8.13 5.80 17.75
N VAL A 117 6.97 5.15 17.59
CA VAL A 117 6.42 4.78 16.28
C VAL A 117 6.21 6.01 15.41
N THR A 118 5.61 7.06 15.97
CA THR A 118 5.32 8.29 15.22
C THR A 118 6.58 9.06 14.86
N ALA A 119 7.60 9.06 15.73
CA ALA A 119 8.89 9.67 15.42
C ALA A 119 9.55 8.94 14.25
N ILE A 120 9.63 7.60 14.30
CA ILE A 120 10.17 6.79 13.20
C ILE A 120 9.39 7.00 11.91
N LEU A 121 8.05 7.06 11.96
CA LEU A 121 7.23 7.43 10.80
C LEU A 121 7.66 8.78 10.22
N ASN A 122 7.72 9.83 11.04
CA ASN A 122 8.09 11.17 10.57
C ASN A 122 9.51 11.21 9.98
N LEU A 123 10.47 10.48 10.56
CA LEU A 123 11.82 10.37 10.01
C LEU A 123 11.86 9.61 8.68
N SER A 124 11.01 8.59 8.51
CA SER A 124 10.91 7.79 7.27
C SER A 124 10.30 8.54 6.08
N LEU A 125 9.75 9.74 6.31
CA LEU A 125 9.30 10.65 5.25
C LEU A 125 10.48 11.31 4.49
N CYS A 126 11.71 11.13 4.96
CA CYS A 126 12.95 11.51 4.28
C CYS A 126 13.55 10.26 3.65
N ASP A 127 13.77 10.26 2.34
CA ASP A 127 14.21 9.06 1.60
C ASP A 127 15.58 8.57 2.08
N GLU A 128 16.47 9.50 2.37
CA GLU A 128 17.83 9.28 2.89
C GLU A 128 17.86 8.59 4.27
N ASN A 129 16.76 8.66 5.03
CA ASN A 129 16.69 8.03 6.34
C ASN A 129 16.23 6.56 6.29
N LYS A 130 15.56 6.13 5.22
CA LYS A 130 14.87 4.83 5.18
C LYS A 130 15.82 3.65 5.36
N GLU A 131 16.96 3.68 4.69
CA GLU A 131 17.98 2.65 4.79
C GLU A 131 18.54 2.57 6.21
N LEU A 132 18.91 3.72 6.80
CA LEU A 132 19.39 3.79 8.18
C LEU A 132 18.36 3.25 9.18
N ILE A 133 17.07 3.60 9.01
CA ILE A 133 15.99 3.13 9.88
C ILE A 133 15.83 1.60 9.78
N ALA A 134 15.82 1.07 8.56
CA ALA A 134 15.70 -0.37 8.34
C ALA A 134 16.91 -1.14 8.88
N ALA A 135 18.13 -0.67 8.56
CA ALA A 135 19.39 -1.26 9.02
C ALA A 135 19.57 -1.18 10.55
N SER A 136 18.94 -0.20 11.21
CA SER A 136 18.89 -0.09 12.67
C SER A 136 17.91 -1.06 13.33
N GLY A 137 17.20 -1.89 12.56
CA GLY A 137 16.33 -2.95 13.07
C GLY A 137 14.89 -2.54 13.36
N ALA A 138 14.40 -1.43 12.79
CA ALA A 138 13.06 -0.89 13.10
C ALA A 138 11.88 -1.81 12.71
N ILE A 139 12.07 -2.70 11.72
CA ILE A 139 10.96 -3.50 11.15
C ILE A 139 10.24 -4.35 12.21
N LYS A 140 10.97 -5.11 13.03
CA LYS A 140 10.34 -6.00 14.02
C LYS A 140 9.59 -5.22 15.12
N PRO A 141 10.17 -4.17 15.74
CA PRO A 141 9.44 -3.30 16.67
C PRO A 141 8.19 -2.66 16.05
N LEU A 142 8.25 -2.18 14.80
CA LEU A 142 7.09 -1.63 14.10
C LEU A 142 5.99 -2.69 13.91
N VAL A 143 6.35 -3.92 13.54
CA VAL A 143 5.39 -5.03 13.43
C VAL A 143 4.77 -5.38 14.78
N ARG A 144 5.54 -5.34 15.88
CA ARG A 144 4.99 -5.51 17.23
C ARG A 144 3.98 -4.41 17.57
N ALA A 145 4.30 -3.15 17.27
CA ALA A 145 3.38 -2.02 17.49
C ALA A 145 2.10 -2.16 16.64
N LEU A 146 2.21 -2.67 15.41
CA LEU A 146 1.04 -2.99 14.57
C LEU A 146 0.14 -4.07 15.19
N MET A 147 0.72 -5.01 15.95
CA MET A 147 -0.02 -6.07 16.64
C MET A 147 -0.73 -5.57 17.91
N SER A 148 0.02 -4.92 18.80
CA SER A 148 -0.42 -4.66 20.19
C SER A 148 -0.55 -3.18 20.57
N GLY A 149 -0.19 -2.25 19.68
CA GLY A 149 -0.22 -0.82 19.99
C GLY A 149 -1.63 -0.23 20.11
N THR A 150 -1.69 1.04 20.52
CA THR A 150 -2.90 1.86 20.45
C THR A 150 -3.41 1.94 19.00
N PRO A 151 -4.68 2.28 18.75
CA PRO A 151 -5.18 2.48 17.38
C PRO A 151 -4.27 3.40 16.56
N THR A 152 -3.87 4.53 17.13
CA THR A 152 -2.93 5.48 16.51
C THR A 152 -1.56 4.85 16.23
N ALA A 153 -1.00 4.08 17.18
CA ALA A 153 0.28 3.41 16.98
C ALA A 153 0.20 2.34 15.88
N LYS A 154 -0.91 1.60 15.78
CA LYS A 154 -1.13 0.62 14.70
C LYS A 154 -1.17 1.28 13.33
N GLU A 155 -1.93 2.35 13.19
CA GLU A 155 -2.00 3.13 11.94
C GLU A 155 -0.63 3.72 11.58
N ASN A 156 0.07 4.33 12.55
CA ASN A 156 1.38 4.92 12.32
C ASN A 156 2.43 3.85 11.99
N ALA A 157 2.35 2.67 12.58
CA ALA A 157 3.22 1.54 12.28
C ALA A 157 2.96 1.01 10.85
N ALA A 158 1.71 0.88 10.43
CA ALA A 158 1.37 0.52 9.05
C ALA A 158 1.91 1.55 8.05
N CYS A 159 1.75 2.84 8.34
CA CYS A 159 2.29 3.91 7.51
C CYS A 159 3.83 3.91 7.47
N ALA A 160 4.51 3.66 8.59
CA ALA A 160 5.97 3.56 8.64
C ALA A 160 6.48 2.36 7.83
N LEU A 161 5.83 1.20 7.95
CA LEU A 161 6.16 0.01 7.15
C LEU A 161 5.95 0.26 5.65
N LEU A 162 4.88 0.98 5.26
CA LEU A 162 4.68 1.43 3.88
C LEU A 162 5.82 2.35 3.39
N ARG A 163 6.25 3.31 4.21
CA ARG A 163 7.37 4.21 3.83
C ARG A 163 8.67 3.44 3.64
N LEU A 164 8.95 2.48 4.53
CA LEU A 164 10.13 1.62 4.42
C LEU A 164 10.04 0.64 3.24
N SER A 165 8.84 0.18 2.87
CA SER A 165 8.63 -0.73 1.72
C SER A 165 8.85 -0.07 0.36
N GLN A 166 9.11 1.24 0.31
CA GLN A 166 9.52 1.91 -0.93
C GLN A 166 10.93 1.51 -1.38
N MET A 167 11.74 0.92 -0.47
CA MET A 167 12.97 0.21 -0.83
C MET A 167 12.66 -1.28 -1.08
N GLU A 168 13.16 -1.84 -2.17
CA GLU A 168 12.83 -3.20 -2.59
C GLU A 168 13.32 -4.26 -1.59
N GLU A 169 14.52 -4.06 -1.03
CA GLU A 169 15.13 -4.95 -0.04
C GLU A 169 14.28 -5.07 1.23
N ASN A 170 13.62 -3.97 1.60
CA ASN A 170 12.77 -3.91 2.79
C ASN A 170 11.46 -4.67 2.60
N LYS A 171 10.91 -4.77 1.38
CA LYS A 171 9.63 -5.46 1.13
C LYS A 171 9.68 -6.93 1.54
N ILE A 172 10.78 -7.61 1.24
CA ILE A 172 10.99 -9.01 1.60
C ILE A 172 11.14 -9.15 3.12
N ALA A 173 11.91 -8.26 3.77
CA ALA A 173 12.12 -8.28 5.21
C ALA A 173 10.82 -8.02 6.00
N ILE A 174 10.01 -7.05 5.55
CA ILE A 174 8.69 -6.75 6.13
C ILE A 174 7.72 -7.92 5.94
N GLY A 175 7.72 -8.57 4.78
CA GLY A 175 6.91 -9.76 4.55
C GLY A 175 7.28 -10.92 5.48
N ARG A 176 8.59 -11.16 5.67
CA ARG A 176 9.12 -12.23 6.54
C ARG A 176 8.94 -11.96 8.03
N SER A 177 8.77 -10.71 8.46
CA SER A 177 8.60 -10.35 9.87
C SER A 177 7.17 -10.60 10.39
N GLY A 178 6.24 -11.02 9.54
CA GLY A 178 4.85 -11.29 9.94
C GLY A 178 3.92 -10.07 9.83
N ALA A 179 4.35 -9.01 9.13
CA ALA A 179 3.53 -7.81 8.95
C ALA A 179 2.22 -8.06 8.18
N ILE A 180 2.25 -8.94 7.17
CA ILE A 180 1.14 -9.10 6.22
C ILE A 180 -0.17 -9.50 6.88
N PRO A 181 -0.26 -10.56 7.71
CA PRO A 181 -1.50 -10.90 8.41
C PRO A 181 -2.05 -9.77 9.30
N LEU A 182 -1.16 -8.99 9.92
CA LEU A 182 -1.56 -7.86 10.76
C LEU A 182 -2.10 -6.69 9.93
N LEU A 183 -1.53 -6.43 8.75
CA LEU A 183 -2.05 -5.46 7.81
C LEU A 183 -3.41 -5.88 7.24
N VAL A 184 -3.62 -7.18 6.97
CA VAL A 184 -4.93 -7.72 6.57
C VAL A 184 -5.96 -7.52 7.68
N ASN A 185 -5.60 -7.80 8.93
CA ASN A 185 -6.48 -7.52 10.07
C ASN A 185 -6.79 -6.02 10.20
N LEU A 186 -5.81 -5.14 10.01
CA LEU A 186 -6.03 -3.69 10.05
C LEU A 186 -6.93 -3.21 8.89
N LEU A 187 -6.87 -3.87 7.72
CA LEU A 187 -7.77 -3.62 6.60
C LEU A 187 -9.23 -3.99 6.93
N GLU A 188 -9.43 -5.06 7.69
CA GLU A 188 -10.76 -5.53 8.12
C GLU A 188 -11.32 -4.67 9.27
N SER A 189 -10.57 -4.52 10.36
CA SER A 189 -11.07 -3.96 11.63
C SER A 189 -10.64 -2.51 11.90
N GLY A 190 -9.77 -1.93 11.08
CA GLY A 190 -9.23 -0.58 11.30
C GLY A 190 -10.23 0.53 11.03
N GLY A 191 -9.96 1.73 11.56
CA GLY A 191 -10.63 2.95 11.12
C GLY A 191 -10.26 3.30 9.67
N PHE A 192 -10.93 4.28 9.07
CA PHE A 192 -10.71 4.67 7.67
C PHE A 192 -9.21 4.89 7.34
N ARG A 193 -8.49 5.57 8.23
CA ARG A 193 -7.05 5.81 8.07
C ARG A 193 -6.26 4.51 8.12
N GLY A 194 -6.49 3.67 9.13
CA GLY A 194 -5.88 2.34 9.22
C GLY A 194 -6.12 1.47 7.98
N LYS A 195 -7.36 1.42 7.47
CA LYS A 195 -7.70 0.68 6.24
C LYS A 195 -6.96 1.23 5.03
N LYS A 196 -6.89 2.54 4.87
CA LYS A 196 -6.15 3.21 3.79
C LYS A 196 -4.66 2.90 3.84
N ASP A 197 -4.02 3.08 5.00
CA ASP A 197 -2.59 2.84 5.18
C ASP A 197 -2.25 1.35 5.00
N ALA A 198 -3.09 0.45 5.54
CA ALA A 198 -2.96 -1.00 5.35
C ALA A 198 -3.09 -1.42 3.89
N SER A 199 -4.13 -0.94 3.18
CA SER A 199 -4.35 -1.23 1.76
C SER A 199 -3.16 -0.78 0.91
N THR A 200 -2.63 0.43 1.17
CA THR A 200 -1.47 0.97 0.45
C THR A 200 -0.19 0.17 0.75
N ALA A 201 0.03 -0.20 2.02
CA ALA A 201 1.14 -1.06 2.41
C ALA A 201 1.07 -2.43 1.73
N LEU A 202 -0.12 -3.06 1.73
CA LEU A 202 -0.36 -4.35 1.08
C LEU A 202 -0.13 -4.28 -0.43
N TYR A 203 -0.59 -3.22 -1.10
CA TYR A 203 -0.32 -2.98 -2.52
C TYR A 203 1.19 -2.93 -2.80
N SER A 204 1.95 -2.16 -2.01
CA SER A 204 3.41 -2.04 -2.16
C SER A 204 4.13 -3.36 -1.90
N LEU A 205 3.80 -4.04 -0.79
CA LEU A 205 4.45 -5.29 -0.38
C LEU A 205 4.15 -6.45 -1.33
N CYS A 206 2.96 -6.47 -1.94
CA CYS A 206 2.54 -7.50 -2.88
C CYS A 206 3.14 -7.36 -4.28
N SER A 207 4.05 -6.41 -4.54
CA SER A 207 4.90 -6.50 -5.75
C SER A 207 5.81 -7.73 -5.70
N VAL A 208 6.13 -8.22 -4.49
CA VAL A 208 6.93 -9.42 -4.23
C VAL A 208 6.04 -10.67 -4.23
N LYS A 209 6.39 -11.69 -5.01
CA LYS A 209 5.59 -12.92 -5.18
C LYS A 209 5.33 -13.64 -3.85
N GLU A 210 6.34 -13.78 -2.99
CA GLU A 210 6.22 -14.45 -1.70
C GLU A 210 5.25 -13.71 -0.77
N ASN A 211 5.15 -12.39 -0.90
CA ASN A 211 4.22 -11.58 -0.13
C ASN A 211 2.78 -11.72 -0.63
N LYS A 212 2.56 -11.90 -1.94
CA LYS A 212 1.24 -12.28 -2.47
C LYS A 212 0.75 -13.58 -1.83
N ILE A 213 1.62 -14.60 -1.78
CA ILE A 213 1.30 -15.89 -1.16
C ILE A 213 0.93 -15.72 0.32
N ARG A 214 1.69 -14.92 1.07
CA ARG A 214 1.38 -14.60 2.48
C ARG A 214 0.05 -13.88 2.63
N ALA A 215 -0.27 -12.94 1.74
CA ALA A 215 -1.52 -12.18 1.79
C ALA A 215 -2.74 -13.07 1.52
N VAL A 216 -2.67 -13.92 0.48
CA VAL A 216 -3.74 -14.88 0.17
C VAL A 216 -3.95 -15.85 1.34
N LYS A 217 -2.88 -16.42 1.90
CA LYS A 217 -2.95 -17.29 3.08
C LYS A 217 -3.50 -16.59 4.34
N ALA A 218 -3.35 -15.28 4.43
CA ALA A 218 -3.89 -14.48 5.51
C ALA A 218 -5.37 -14.11 5.32
N GLY A 219 -6.03 -14.57 4.25
CA GLY A 219 -7.46 -14.31 4.03
C GLY A 219 -7.76 -12.91 3.50
N ILE A 220 -6.83 -12.28 2.77
CA ILE A 220 -7.01 -10.90 2.27
C ILE A 220 -8.20 -10.73 1.31
N MET A 221 -8.69 -11.80 0.67
CA MET A 221 -9.75 -11.69 -0.35
C MET A 221 -11.06 -11.17 0.22
N ARG A 222 -11.53 -11.72 1.35
CA ARG A 222 -12.78 -11.31 1.98
C ARG A 222 -12.81 -9.80 2.30
N PRO A 223 -11.85 -9.22 3.05
CA PRO A 223 -11.85 -7.78 3.32
C PRO A 223 -11.78 -6.92 2.05
N LEU A 224 -11.10 -7.36 1.00
CA LEU A 224 -11.05 -6.62 -0.26
C LEU A 224 -12.40 -6.62 -0.99
N VAL A 225 -13.07 -7.78 -1.05
CA VAL A 225 -14.40 -7.89 -1.68
C VAL A 225 -15.42 -7.05 -0.91
N GLU A 226 -15.43 -7.13 0.41
CA GLU A 226 -16.33 -6.33 1.27
C GLU A 226 -16.11 -4.82 1.07
N LEU A 227 -14.86 -4.35 1.02
CA LEU A 227 -14.55 -2.93 0.78
C LEU A 227 -14.87 -2.47 -0.64
N MET A 228 -14.87 -3.37 -1.63
CA MET A 228 -15.29 -3.06 -2.99
C MET A 228 -16.81 -3.00 -3.13
N ALA A 229 -17.55 -3.82 -2.38
CA ALA A 229 -19.01 -3.81 -2.34
C ALA A 229 -19.58 -2.55 -1.65
N ASP A 230 -18.83 -1.94 -0.72
CA ASP A 230 -19.22 -0.67 -0.10
C ASP A 230 -18.71 0.54 -0.91
N PHE A 231 -19.54 1.00 -1.87
CA PHE A 231 -19.24 2.17 -2.71
C PHE A 231 -19.12 3.49 -1.90
N GLY A 232 -19.67 3.55 -0.69
CA GLY A 232 -19.56 4.69 0.22
C GLY A 232 -18.26 4.72 1.03
N SER A 233 -17.51 3.62 1.08
CA SER A 233 -16.32 3.46 1.93
C SER A 233 -15.14 4.35 1.56
N ASN A 234 -15.11 4.93 0.35
CA ASN A 234 -13.93 5.55 -0.27
C ASN A 234 -12.71 4.60 -0.38
N MET A 235 -12.94 3.29 -0.26
CA MET A 235 -11.91 2.24 -0.31
C MET A 235 -11.99 1.36 -1.56
N VAL A 236 -13.02 1.52 -2.40
CA VAL A 236 -13.23 0.72 -3.62
C VAL A 236 -11.99 0.73 -4.52
N ASP A 237 -11.48 1.91 -4.90
CA ASP A 237 -10.31 2.02 -5.79
C ASP A 237 -9.10 1.31 -5.20
N LYS A 238 -8.80 1.57 -3.93
CA LYS A 238 -7.61 1.06 -3.23
C LYS A 238 -7.67 -0.46 -3.13
N SER A 239 -8.84 -1.00 -2.79
CA SER A 239 -9.08 -2.43 -2.71
C SER A 239 -8.98 -3.10 -4.08
N ALA A 240 -9.57 -2.51 -5.11
CA ALA A 240 -9.45 -2.99 -6.49
C ALA A 240 -8.00 -2.99 -6.99
N PHE A 241 -7.18 -2.00 -6.64
CA PHE A 241 -5.75 -1.98 -6.97
C PHE A 241 -4.98 -3.11 -6.30
N VAL A 242 -5.18 -3.36 -5.00
CA VAL A 242 -4.57 -4.49 -4.31
C VAL A 242 -4.99 -5.80 -4.97
N LEU A 243 -6.28 -5.95 -5.26
CA LEU A 243 -6.84 -7.15 -5.88
C LEU A 243 -6.20 -7.41 -7.26
N SER A 244 -6.05 -6.38 -8.09
CA SER A 244 -5.44 -6.46 -9.42
C SER A 244 -4.00 -7.02 -9.41
N VAL A 245 -3.25 -6.76 -8.34
CA VAL A 245 -1.89 -7.28 -8.17
C VAL A 245 -1.91 -8.75 -7.73
N LEU A 246 -2.88 -9.13 -6.89
CA LEU A 246 -2.98 -10.47 -6.33
C LEU A 246 -3.48 -11.51 -7.33
N VAL A 247 -4.49 -11.18 -8.16
CA VAL A 247 -5.11 -12.13 -9.10
C VAL A 247 -4.18 -12.67 -10.20
N SER A 248 -2.97 -12.12 -10.32
CA SER A 248 -1.89 -12.79 -11.07
C SER A 248 -1.54 -14.18 -10.55
N MET A 249 -1.85 -14.50 -9.28
CA MET A 249 -1.68 -15.81 -8.67
C MET A 249 -2.95 -16.67 -8.83
N PRO A 250 -2.87 -17.92 -9.31
CA PRO A 250 -4.03 -18.79 -9.45
C PRO A 250 -4.81 -18.98 -8.14
N GLU A 251 -4.10 -19.16 -7.02
CA GLU A 251 -4.71 -19.35 -5.69
C GLU A 251 -5.50 -18.10 -5.25
N ALA A 252 -5.04 -16.92 -5.66
CA ALA A 252 -5.76 -15.67 -5.41
C ALA A 252 -7.05 -15.58 -6.23
N ARG A 253 -7.04 -16.05 -7.49
CA ARG A 253 -8.24 -16.08 -8.35
C ARG A 253 -9.29 -17.01 -7.74
N THR A 254 -8.89 -18.20 -7.29
CA THR A 254 -9.81 -19.14 -6.63
C THR A 254 -10.41 -18.55 -5.36
N ALA A 255 -9.58 -18.02 -4.46
CA ALA A 255 -10.07 -17.40 -3.23
C ALA A 255 -10.99 -16.19 -3.50
N LEU A 256 -10.70 -15.38 -4.52
CA LEU A 256 -11.57 -14.27 -4.91
C LEU A 256 -12.97 -14.75 -5.36
N VAL A 257 -13.04 -15.83 -6.13
CA VAL A 257 -14.32 -16.39 -6.59
C VAL A 257 -15.09 -17.00 -5.42
N GLU A 258 -14.42 -17.72 -4.52
CA GLU A 258 -15.02 -18.30 -3.32
C GLU A 258 -15.60 -17.25 -2.38
N GLU A 259 -14.96 -16.09 -2.26
CA GLU A 259 -15.43 -14.94 -1.46
C GLU A 259 -16.49 -14.09 -2.19
N GLY A 260 -17.03 -14.54 -3.32
CA GLY A 260 -18.10 -13.83 -4.03
C GLY A 260 -17.63 -12.59 -4.79
N GLY A 261 -16.37 -12.55 -5.21
CA GLY A 261 -15.80 -11.38 -5.90
C GLY A 261 -16.35 -11.12 -7.30
N ILE A 262 -16.89 -12.13 -8.00
CA ILE A 262 -17.42 -11.94 -9.37
C ILE A 262 -18.61 -10.97 -9.39
N PRO A 263 -19.71 -11.18 -8.63
CA PRO A 263 -20.83 -10.24 -8.57
C PRO A 263 -20.39 -8.80 -8.30
N VAL A 264 -19.52 -8.60 -7.29
CA VAL A 264 -19.00 -7.27 -6.92
C VAL A 264 -18.23 -6.62 -8.07
N LEU A 265 -17.41 -7.39 -8.78
CA LEU A 265 -16.68 -6.90 -9.94
C LEU A 265 -17.62 -6.54 -11.10
N VAL A 266 -18.70 -7.29 -11.33
CA VAL A 266 -19.68 -6.97 -12.36
C VAL A 266 -20.42 -5.68 -12.04
N GLU A 267 -20.88 -5.53 -10.80
CA GLU A 267 -21.50 -4.29 -10.30
C GLU A 267 -20.54 -3.08 -10.46
N LEU A 268 -19.25 -3.25 -10.17
CA LEU A 268 -18.25 -2.21 -10.42
C LEU A 268 -18.11 -1.83 -11.91
N VAL A 269 -18.27 -2.77 -12.84
CA VAL A 269 -18.24 -2.47 -14.29
C VAL A 269 -19.50 -1.73 -14.72
N GLU A 270 -20.64 -2.00 -14.08
CA GLU A 270 -21.93 -1.36 -14.36
C GLU A 270 -22.00 0.07 -13.81
N ASP A 271 -21.74 0.21 -12.51
CA ASP A 271 -22.07 1.42 -11.75
C ASP A 271 -20.84 2.19 -11.23
N GLY A 272 -19.64 1.61 -11.35
CA GLY A 272 -18.41 2.25 -10.88
C GLY A 272 -18.02 3.52 -11.64
N THR A 273 -17.07 4.28 -11.09
CA THR A 273 -16.39 5.34 -11.84
C THR A 273 -15.64 4.76 -13.05
N GLN A 274 -15.33 5.57 -14.07
CA GLN A 274 -14.57 5.10 -15.24
C GLN A 274 -13.30 4.31 -14.86
N ARG A 275 -12.61 4.77 -13.82
CA ARG A 275 -11.41 4.11 -13.28
C ARG A 275 -11.73 2.74 -12.67
N GLN A 276 -12.81 2.64 -11.91
CA GLN A 276 -13.27 1.40 -11.28
C GLN A 276 -13.70 0.38 -12.33
N LYS A 277 -14.46 0.82 -13.34
CA LYS A 277 -14.88 0.00 -14.47
C LYS A 277 -13.69 -0.62 -15.19
N GLU A 278 -12.68 0.18 -15.49
CA GLU A 278 -11.45 -0.29 -16.16
C GLU A 278 -10.68 -1.32 -15.32
N ILE A 279 -10.52 -1.09 -14.02
CA ILE A 279 -9.81 -2.02 -13.14
C ILE A 279 -10.60 -3.32 -12.97
N ALA A 280 -11.91 -3.23 -12.76
CA ALA A 280 -12.77 -4.40 -12.61
C ALA A 280 -12.78 -5.26 -13.87
N ALA A 281 -12.84 -4.64 -15.06
CA ALA A 281 -12.72 -5.34 -16.33
C ALA A 281 -11.38 -6.09 -16.48
N VAL A 282 -10.26 -5.48 -16.08
CA VAL A 282 -8.94 -6.14 -16.08
C VAL A 282 -8.93 -7.34 -15.13
N ILE A 283 -9.49 -7.21 -13.94
CA ILE A 283 -9.54 -8.30 -12.96
C ILE A 283 -10.40 -9.46 -13.49
N LEU A 284 -11.60 -9.17 -14.01
CA LEU A 284 -12.47 -10.18 -14.63
C LEU A 284 -11.79 -10.92 -15.78
N LEU A 285 -11.06 -10.19 -16.65
CA LEU A 285 -10.25 -10.77 -17.71
C LEU A 285 -9.19 -11.75 -17.20
N GLN A 286 -8.46 -11.37 -16.14
CA GLN A 286 -7.40 -12.21 -15.56
C GLN A 286 -7.96 -13.48 -14.90
N ILE A 287 -9.11 -13.39 -14.24
CA ILE A 287 -9.79 -14.57 -13.68
C ILE A 287 -10.23 -15.52 -14.81
N CYS A 288 -10.70 -14.97 -15.93
CA CYS A 288 -11.16 -15.72 -17.09
C CYS A 288 -10.03 -16.34 -17.93
N GLU A 289 -8.79 -15.86 -17.87
CA GLU A 289 -7.70 -16.22 -18.80
C GLU A 289 -7.53 -17.75 -18.95
N ASP A 290 -7.49 -18.46 -17.83
CA ASP A 290 -7.16 -19.89 -17.77
C ASP A 290 -8.31 -20.80 -17.29
N SER A 291 -9.51 -20.25 -17.09
CA SER A 291 -10.62 -21.00 -16.46
C SER A 291 -11.93 -20.86 -17.24
N VAL A 292 -12.34 -21.94 -17.90
CA VAL A 292 -13.66 -22.03 -18.57
C VAL A 292 -14.79 -21.90 -17.55
N LEU A 293 -14.63 -22.48 -16.35
CA LEU A 293 -15.62 -22.36 -15.28
C LEU A 293 -15.85 -20.89 -14.91
N TYR A 294 -14.77 -20.12 -14.69
CA TYR A 294 -14.91 -18.72 -14.32
C TYR A 294 -15.45 -17.88 -15.47
N ARG A 295 -15.09 -18.18 -16.72
CA ARG A 295 -15.73 -17.57 -17.91
C ARG A 295 -17.25 -17.75 -17.88
N THR A 296 -17.73 -18.96 -17.63
CA THR A 296 -19.17 -19.24 -17.53
C THR A 296 -19.81 -18.51 -16.36
N MET A 297 -19.15 -18.43 -15.20
CA MET A 297 -19.66 -17.69 -14.04
C MET A 297 -19.79 -16.19 -14.35
N VAL A 298 -18.74 -15.56 -14.87
CA VAL A 298 -18.73 -14.13 -15.25
C VAL A 298 -19.80 -13.83 -16.30
N ALA A 299 -20.00 -14.71 -17.28
CA ALA A 299 -21.06 -14.56 -18.28
C ALA A 299 -22.47 -14.65 -17.67
N ARG A 300 -22.69 -15.58 -16.73
CA ARG A 300 -23.98 -15.77 -16.05
C ARG A 300 -24.33 -14.62 -15.11
N GLU A 301 -23.32 -14.01 -14.49
CA GLU A 301 -23.49 -12.80 -13.66
C GLU A 301 -23.79 -11.54 -14.51
N GLY A 302 -23.89 -11.65 -15.83
CA GLY A 302 -24.33 -10.54 -16.68
C GLY A 302 -23.22 -9.56 -17.07
N ALA A 303 -21.95 -9.93 -16.91
CA ALA A 303 -20.83 -9.02 -17.21
C ALA A 303 -20.70 -8.60 -18.69
N ILE A 304 -21.29 -9.36 -19.63
CA ILE A 304 -21.04 -9.19 -21.08
C ILE A 304 -21.51 -7.83 -21.59
N PRO A 305 -22.79 -7.41 -21.43
CA PRO A 305 -23.23 -6.13 -21.97
C PRO A 305 -22.45 -4.92 -21.40
N PRO A 306 -22.19 -4.82 -20.07
CA PRO A 306 -21.37 -3.76 -19.49
C PRO A 306 -19.94 -3.72 -20.03
N LEU A 307 -19.30 -4.89 -20.21
CA LEU A 307 -17.95 -4.98 -20.75
C LEU A 307 -17.88 -4.58 -22.23
N VAL A 308 -18.88 -4.95 -23.03
CA VAL A 308 -19.00 -4.52 -24.43
C VAL A 308 -19.18 -3.00 -24.49
N ALA A 309 -20.07 -2.44 -23.69
CA ALA A 309 -20.29 -0.99 -23.61
C ALA A 309 -19.00 -0.23 -23.20
N LEU A 310 -18.25 -0.76 -22.23
CA LEU A 310 -16.98 -0.20 -21.79
C LEU A 310 -15.91 -0.23 -22.90
N SER A 311 -15.87 -1.29 -23.72
CA SER A 311 -14.93 -1.40 -24.84
C SER A 311 -15.17 -0.35 -25.94
N GLN A 312 -16.44 0.01 -26.16
CA GLN A 312 -16.85 0.99 -27.18
C GLN A 312 -16.65 2.43 -26.70
N SER A 313 -16.77 2.67 -25.39
CA SER A 313 -16.64 4.00 -24.76
C SER A 313 -15.23 4.32 -24.24
N GLY A 314 -14.33 3.34 -24.19
CA GLY A 314 -13.01 3.47 -23.55
C GLY A 314 -12.05 4.44 -24.24
N THR A 315 -11.34 5.22 -23.42
CA THR A 315 -10.20 6.06 -23.87
C THR A 315 -9.07 5.20 -24.48
N ASN A 316 -8.20 5.78 -25.31
CA ASN A 316 -7.09 5.06 -26.00
C ASN A 316 -6.19 4.22 -25.07
N ARG A 317 -6.18 4.50 -23.75
CA ARG A 317 -5.43 3.80 -22.71
C ARG A 317 -6.07 2.44 -22.33
N ALA A 318 -7.40 2.33 -22.35
CA ALA A 318 -8.14 1.08 -22.20
C ALA A 318 -7.91 0.16 -23.41
N LYS A 319 -7.85 0.72 -24.63
CA LYS A 319 -7.57 -0.03 -25.87
C LYS A 319 -6.16 -0.66 -25.90
N GLN A 320 -5.18 -0.07 -25.20
CA GLN A 320 -3.80 -0.59 -25.15
C GLN A 320 -3.57 -1.63 -24.05
N LYS A 321 -4.21 -1.53 -22.88
CA LYS A 321 -4.06 -2.52 -21.79
C LYS A 321 -4.84 -3.81 -22.03
N VAL A 322 -5.90 -3.78 -22.83
CA VAL A 322 -6.64 -4.98 -23.25
C VAL A 322 -6.02 -5.62 -24.51
N ARG A 323 -4.86 -5.12 -24.99
CA ARG A 323 -4.13 -5.71 -26.12
C ARG A 323 -3.12 -6.76 -25.61
N ILE A 324 -3.60 -8.00 -25.50
CA ILE A 324 -2.83 -9.21 -25.17
C ILE A 324 -1.61 -9.36 -26.11
N PRO A 325 -0.40 -9.72 -25.63
CA PRO A 325 0.74 -10.07 -26.49
C PRO A 325 0.43 -11.25 -27.41
N GLY A 326 0.46 -11.02 -28.72
CA GLY A 326 -0.05 -11.91 -29.77
C GLY A 326 0.72 -13.21 -30.05
N ARG A 327 1.11 -13.97 -29.03
CA ARG A 327 1.70 -15.33 -29.21
C ARG A 327 0.81 -16.50 -28.78
N ASN A 328 -0.30 -16.26 -28.07
CA ASN A 328 -1.24 -17.34 -27.73
C ASN A 328 -2.40 -17.52 -28.74
N LEU A 329 -2.44 -16.72 -29.80
CA LEU A 329 -3.50 -16.75 -30.82
C LEU A 329 -3.33 -17.86 -31.89
N ARG A 330 -2.17 -18.51 -31.99
CA ARG A 330 -1.92 -19.50 -33.05
C ARG A 330 -2.27 -20.94 -32.69
N GLN A 331 -2.48 -21.27 -31.42
CA GLN A 331 -2.85 -22.63 -31.00
C GLN A 331 -4.35 -22.83 -30.77
N LEU A 332 -5.16 -21.77 -30.86
CA LEU A 332 -6.61 -21.85 -30.60
C LEU A 332 -7.49 -22.02 -31.86
N PHE A 333 -6.94 -21.91 -33.08
CA PHE A 333 -7.74 -22.03 -34.31
C PHE A 333 -6.96 -22.64 -35.49
N SER A 334 -6.99 -23.97 -35.63
CA SER A 334 -6.76 -24.63 -36.92
C SER A 334 -8.05 -24.62 -37.73
N GLY A 335 -8.27 -23.59 -38.57
CA GLY A 335 -9.39 -23.59 -39.51
C GLY A 335 -9.85 -22.25 -40.07
N ARG A 336 -9.04 -21.65 -40.98
CA ARG A 336 -9.38 -20.62 -41.99
C ARG A 336 -9.54 -19.14 -41.55
N PRO A 337 -9.32 -18.18 -42.50
CA PRO A 337 -8.78 -16.85 -42.21
C PRO A 337 -9.80 -15.69 -42.36
N ILE A 338 -9.30 -14.47 -42.14
CA ILE A 338 -9.92 -13.11 -42.21
C ILE A 338 -10.24 -12.60 -40.79
N GLY A 339 -9.95 -11.37 -40.37
CA GLY A 339 -9.36 -10.17 -40.93
C GLY A 339 -9.34 -9.14 -39.78
N THR A 340 -8.42 -8.18 -39.81
CA THR A 340 -8.17 -7.20 -38.75
C THR A 340 -9.43 -6.47 -38.29
N THR A 341 -9.84 -6.65 -37.03
CA THR A 341 -10.09 -5.62 -36.00
C THR A 341 -10.90 -6.20 -34.83
N ASP A 342 -10.54 -5.75 -33.64
CA ASP A 342 -11.41 -5.56 -32.47
C ASP A 342 -11.31 -6.55 -31.30
N VAL A 343 -11.02 -5.98 -30.13
CA VAL A 343 -10.90 -6.67 -28.83
C VAL A 343 -12.27 -7.18 -28.37
N ALA A 344 -13.35 -6.57 -28.85
CA ALA A 344 -14.72 -7.06 -28.70
C ALA A 344 -14.92 -8.44 -29.35
N PHE A 345 -14.24 -8.74 -30.47
CA PHE A 345 -14.30 -10.05 -31.12
C PHE A 345 -13.62 -11.16 -30.30
N HIS A 346 -12.69 -10.81 -29.41
CA HIS A 346 -11.97 -11.78 -28.58
C HIS A 346 -12.72 -12.13 -27.28
N PHE A 347 -13.55 -11.22 -26.77
CA PHE A 347 -14.42 -11.46 -25.61
C PHE A 347 -15.66 -12.26 -26.00
N LEU A 348 -16.19 -12.03 -27.21
CA LEU A 348 -17.29 -12.81 -27.81
C LEU A 348 -16.90 -14.24 -28.22
N PHE A 349 -15.61 -14.56 -28.33
CA PHE A 349 -15.13 -15.92 -28.63
C PHE A 349 -14.73 -16.72 -27.38
N LEU A 350 -14.78 -16.10 -26.19
CA LEU A 350 -14.51 -16.74 -24.90
C LEU A 350 -15.80 -17.11 -24.13
N ILE A 351 -16.97 -16.91 -24.75
CA ILE A 351 -18.30 -17.28 -24.28
C ILE A 351 -18.95 -18.09 -25.41
#